data_AF-A0A9P6RS66-F1
#
_entry.id   AF-A0A9P6RS66-F1
#
_cell.length_a   1.000
_cell.length_b   1.000
_cell.length_c   1.000
_cell.angle_alpha   90.00
_cell.angle_beta   90.00
_cell.angle_gamma   90.00
#
_symmetry.space_group_name_H-M   'P 1'
#
loop_
_entity.id
_entity.type
_entity.pdbx_description
1 polymer ?
#
loop_
_entity_poly.entity_id
_entity_poly.type
_entity_poly.pdbx_seq_one_letter_code
_entity_poly.pdbx_strand_id
1 'polypeptide(L)'
;MGSKTIVTRQYQLCQYGHPEPGRTVVVRSAILVKIHGDAFGFLTLLGYGFEDEFVRRGYNFMYNNICRISVYRKYKLSKQHDPFSAIVPEGEAAGGQAAEAASPWLVEITSSFVSQENVNSMSEEISAVRNLLSGSVVF
;
A
#
# COMPACT_ATOMS: atom_id res chain seq x y z
N MET A 1 20.00 -18.09 -9.07
CA MET A 1 20.26 -17.60 -7.70
C MET A 1 19.09 -16.76 -7.13
N GLY A 2 17.82 -17.19 -7.22
CA GLY A 2 16.66 -16.38 -6.77
C GLY A 2 15.90 -16.90 -5.54
N SER A 3 16.08 -18.18 -5.17
CA SER A 3 15.28 -18.84 -4.13
C SER A 3 15.65 -18.44 -2.70
N LYS A 4 16.93 -18.10 -2.41
CA LYS A 4 17.37 -17.80 -1.04
C LYS A 4 16.76 -16.50 -0.48
N THR A 5 16.57 -15.49 -1.30
CA THR A 5 16.13 -14.16 -0.85
C THR A 5 14.68 -14.13 -0.39
N ILE A 6 13.83 -14.97 -0.99
CA ILE A 6 12.42 -15.12 -0.62
C ILE A 6 12.34 -15.67 0.81
N VAL A 7 13.01 -16.77 1.11
CA VAL A 7 12.91 -17.45 2.42
C VAL A 7 13.43 -16.60 3.59
N THR A 8 14.35 -15.67 3.32
CA THR A 8 14.97 -14.81 4.34
C THR A 8 14.20 -13.53 4.65
N ARG A 9 13.21 -13.15 3.84
CA ARG A 9 12.44 -11.92 4.03
C ARG A 9 11.29 -12.13 5.00
N GLN A 10 10.90 -11.06 5.69
CA GLN A 10 9.71 -11.05 6.52
C GLN A 10 8.49 -10.68 5.67
N TYR A 11 7.50 -11.56 5.62
CA TYR A 11 6.25 -11.33 4.91
C TYR A 11 5.10 -11.09 5.88
N GLN A 12 4.09 -10.40 5.39
CA GLN A 12 2.84 -10.20 6.10
C GLN A 12 1.69 -10.51 5.15
N LEU A 13 0.83 -11.44 5.55
CA LEU A 13 -0.44 -11.70 4.88
C LEU A 13 -1.48 -10.73 5.42
N CYS A 14 -2.08 -9.97 4.52
CA CYS A 14 -3.13 -9.00 4.81
C CYS A 14 -4.42 -9.45 4.14
N GLN A 15 -5.49 -9.58 4.92
CA GLN A 15 -6.85 -9.74 4.41
C GLN A 15 -7.66 -8.51 4.77
N TYR A 16 -8.27 -7.88 3.77
CA TYR A 16 -9.10 -6.69 3.94
C TYR A 16 -10.54 -7.04 3.63
N GLY A 17 -11.44 -6.76 4.58
CA GLY A 17 -12.87 -6.87 4.39
C GLY A 17 -13.42 -5.82 3.43
N HIS A 18 -14.72 -5.93 3.14
CA HIS A 18 -15.42 -4.94 2.35
C HIS A 18 -15.51 -3.60 3.09
N PRO A 19 -15.42 -2.47 2.37
CA PRO A 19 -15.67 -1.15 2.96
C PRO A 19 -17.09 -1.04 3.54
N GLU A 20 -17.22 -0.35 4.67
CA GLU A 20 -18.51 0.04 5.21
C GLU A 20 -19.22 1.02 4.26
N PRO A 21 -20.49 0.78 3.90
CA PRO A 21 -21.25 1.68 3.03
C PRO A 21 -21.61 2.98 3.76
N GLY A 22 -21.72 4.08 3.00
CA GLY A 22 -22.22 5.37 3.50
C GLY A 22 -21.23 6.20 4.34
N ARG A 23 -19.96 5.79 4.40
CA ARG A 23 -18.90 6.53 5.11
C ARG A 23 -18.20 7.52 4.17
N THR A 24 -17.75 8.65 4.75
CA THR A 24 -16.91 9.65 4.05
C THR A 24 -15.45 9.22 3.90
N VAL A 25 -15.00 8.33 4.78
CA VAL A 25 -13.69 7.67 4.72
C VAL A 25 -13.88 6.17 4.57
N VAL A 26 -12.89 5.50 3.98
CA VAL A 26 -12.93 4.05 3.81
C VAL A 26 -12.64 3.37 5.15
N VAL A 27 -13.66 2.77 5.75
CA VAL A 27 -13.54 1.90 6.93
C VAL A 27 -13.71 0.46 6.50
N ARG A 28 -12.81 -0.44 6.89
CA ARG A 28 -12.93 -1.87 6.63
C ARG A 28 -12.22 -2.69 7.70
N SER A 29 -12.67 -3.91 7.94
CA SER A 29 -11.94 -4.86 8.77
C SER A 29 -10.63 -5.28 8.09
N ALA A 30 -9.60 -5.54 8.88
CA ALA A 30 -8.30 -5.97 8.37
C ALA A 30 -7.65 -6.98 9.31
N ILE A 31 -7.14 -8.08 8.74
CA ILE A 31 -6.44 -9.14 9.45
C ILE A 31 -5.02 -9.19 8.90
N LEU A 32 -4.03 -9.07 9.79
CA LEU A 32 -2.62 -8.94 9.46
C LEU A 32 -1.82 -10.02 10.20
N VAL A 33 -1.21 -10.94 9.46
CA VAL A 33 -0.45 -12.08 10.03
C VAL A 33 0.96 -12.08 9.48
N LYS A 34 1.96 -12.19 10.36
CA LYS A 34 3.36 -12.34 9.94
C LYS A 34 3.61 -13.77 9.47
N ILE A 35 4.28 -13.92 8.34
CA ILE A 35 4.71 -15.22 7.81
C ILE A 35 6.23 -15.28 7.84
N HIS A 36 6.74 -16.40 8.34
CA HIS A 36 8.16 -16.73 8.38
C HIS A 36 8.47 -17.84 7.38
N GLY A 37 9.63 -17.75 6.70
CA GLY A 37 10.05 -18.73 5.71
C GLY A 37 9.49 -18.47 4.32
N ASP A 38 9.19 -19.54 3.58
CA ASP A 38 8.66 -19.44 2.21
C ASP A 38 7.15 -19.11 2.20
N ALA A 39 6.85 -17.81 2.19
CA ALA A 39 5.47 -17.32 2.20
C ALA A 39 4.68 -17.73 0.93
N PHE A 40 5.32 -17.77 -0.23
CA PHE A 40 4.64 -18.08 -1.49
C PHE A 40 4.38 -19.58 -1.63
N GLY A 41 5.32 -20.43 -1.20
CA GLY A 41 5.09 -21.87 -1.09
C GLY A 41 3.95 -22.19 -0.12
N PHE A 42 3.88 -21.50 1.02
CA PHE A 42 2.76 -21.64 1.96
C PHE A 42 1.41 -21.24 1.35
N LEU A 43 1.32 -20.11 0.64
CA LEU A 43 0.08 -19.69 -0.02
C LEU A 43 -0.36 -20.68 -1.10
N THR A 44 0.59 -21.22 -1.86
CA THR A 44 0.32 -22.26 -2.88
C THR A 44 -0.24 -23.53 -2.25
N LEU A 45 0.29 -23.95 -1.10
CA LEU A 45 -0.20 -25.12 -0.35
C LEU A 45 -1.64 -24.93 0.14
N LEU A 46 -2.03 -23.71 0.49
CA LEU A 46 -3.40 -23.35 0.84
C LEU A 46 -4.35 -23.27 -0.38
N GLY A 47 -3.83 -23.46 -1.60
CA GLY A 47 -4.59 -23.42 -2.84
C GLY A 47 -4.71 -22.03 -3.46
N TYR A 48 -3.94 -21.03 -2.99
CA TYR A 48 -3.92 -19.71 -3.61
C TYR A 48 -2.99 -19.68 -4.83
N GLY A 49 -3.48 -19.09 -5.92
CA GLY A 49 -2.69 -18.77 -7.10
C GLY A 49 -2.09 -17.37 -7.04
N PHE A 50 -1.07 -17.14 -7.85
CA PHE A 50 -0.57 -15.80 -8.11
C PHE A 50 -1.52 -15.06 -9.04
N GLU A 51 -1.85 -13.81 -8.71
CA GLU A 51 -2.70 -12.93 -9.53
C GLU A 51 -1.89 -11.73 -10.04
N ASP A 52 -1.35 -10.92 -9.12
CA ASP A 52 -0.60 -9.72 -9.46
C ASP A 52 0.44 -9.35 -8.38
N GLU A 53 1.48 -8.62 -8.77
CA GLU A 53 2.52 -8.11 -7.88
C GLU A 53 3.06 -6.75 -8.35
N PHE A 54 3.31 -5.87 -7.38
CA PHE A 54 3.89 -4.55 -7.63
C PHE A 54 4.67 -4.08 -6.40
N VAL A 55 5.62 -3.18 -6.63
CA VAL A 55 6.36 -2.49 -5.58
C VAL A 55 5.84 -1.06 -5.44
N ARG A 56 5.68 -0.60 -4.20
CA ARG A 56 5.44 0.80 -3.88
C ARG A 56 6.79 1.45 -3.56
N ARG A 57 7.14 2.54 -4.26
CA ARG A 57 8.31 3.35 -3.96
C ARG A 57 7.88 4.79 -3.72
N GLY A 58 8.34 5.39 -2.64
CA GLY A 58 7.92 6.73 -2.25
C GLY A 58 8.30 7.09 -0.82
N TYR A 59 7.55 8.03 -0.26
CA TYR A 59 7.79 8.66 1.03
C TYR A 59 6.66 8.34 2.01
N ASN A 60 7.01 8.25 3.29
CA ASN A 60 6.05 8.12 4.38
C ASN A 60 6.24 9.27 5.36
N PHE A 61 5.14 9.94 5.69
CA PHE A 61 5.08 10.97 6.70
C PHE A 61 4.14 10.51 7.81
N MET A 62 4.39 10.99 9.02
CA MET A 62 3.57 10.71 10.18
C MET A 62 2.95 12.00 10.68
N TYR A 63 1.63 12.00 10.87
CA TYR A 63 0.89 13.12 11.43
C TYR A 63 0.38 12.75 12.83
N ASN A 64 0.81 13.52 13.83
CA ASN A 64 0.48 13.34 15.25
C ASN A 64 0.67 11.90 15.78
N ASN A 65 1.57 11.10 15.18
CA ASN A 65 1.74 9.67 15.47
C ASN A 65 0.46 8.82 15.34
N ILE A 66 -0.56 9.34 14.66
CA ILE A 66 -1.88 8.70 14.52
C ILE A 66 -2.14 8.31 13.06
N CYS A 67 -1.90 9.25 12.13
CA CYS A 67 -2.12 9.05 10.71
C CYS A 67 -0.79 8.93 9.96
N ARG A 68 -0.65 7.86 9.17
CA ARG A 68 0.43 7.71 8.19
C ARG A 68 -0.04 8.27 6.85
N ILE A 69 0.74 9.17 6.27
CA ILE A 69 0.55 9.73 4.94
C ILE A 69 1.61 9.12 4.03
N SER A 70 1.19 8.29 3.08
CA SER A 70 2.08 7.63 2.12
C SER A 70 1.95 8.29 0.76
N VAL A 71 3.05 8.81 0.21
CA VAL A 71 3.12 9.38 -1.14
C VAL A 71 4.00 8.48 -1.99
N TYR A 72 3.42 7.72 -2.91
CA TYR A 72 4.14 6.64 -3.60
C TYR A 72 3.70 6.43 -5.05
N ARG A 73 4.58 5.81 -5.83
CA ARG A 73 4.29 5.25 -7.15
C ARG A 73 4.28 3.73 -7.10
N LYS A 74 3.49 3.10 -7.97
CA LYS A 74 3.41 1.64 -8.12
C LYS A 74 4.21 1.21 -9.35
N TYR A 75 5.06 0.21 -9.18
CA TYR A 75 5.90 -0.33 -10.24
C TYR A 75 5.62 -1.82 -10.41
N LYS A 76 5.33 -2.23 -11.65
CA LYS A 76 5.25 -3.66 -12.01
C LYS A 76 6.64 -4.28 -11.99
N LEU A 77 6.70 -5.55 -11.66
CA LEU A 77 7.94 -6.31 -11.64
C LEU A 77 8.17 -7.02 -12.97
N SER A 78 9.40 -6.99 -13.48
CA SER A 78 9.80 -7.81 -14.63
C SER A 78 10.00 -9.28 -14.25
N LYS A 79 10.26 -9.55 -12.97
CA LYS A 79 10.44 -10.88 -12.43
C LYS A 79 9.66 -11.03 -11.13
N GLN A 80 8.80 -12.05 -11.10
CA GLN A 80 7.98 -12.40 -9.95
C GLN A 80 8.85 -12.60 -8.68
N HIS A 81 8.39 -12.06 -7.56
CA HIS A 81 9.00 -12.12 -6.22
C HIS A 81 10.35 -11.42 -6.08
N ASP A 82 10.76 -10.63 -7.07
CA ASP A 82 11.99 -9.85 -7.05
C ASP A 82 11.70 -8.34 -7.05
N PRO A 83 11.65 -7.68 -5.87
CA PRO A 83 11.39 -6.25 -5.74
C PRO A 83 12.40 -5.36 -6.47
N PHE A 84 13.62 -5.86 -6.73
CA PHE A 84 14.65 -5.10 -7.44
C PHE A 84 14.46 -5.14 -8.96
N SER A 85 13.54 -5.98 -9.45
CA SER A 85 13.20 -6.11 -10.87
C SER A 85 12.13 -5.12 -11.34
N ALA A 86 11.82 -4.12 -10.50
CA ALA A 86 10.82 -3.10 -10.78
C ALA A 86 11.11 -2.35 -12.09
N ILE A 87 10.14 -2.34 -12.98
CA ILE A 87 10.24 -1.67 -14.29
C ILE A 87 9.87 -0.21 -14.09
N VAL A 88 10.81 0.69 -14.39
CA VAL A 88 10.56 2.14 -14.48
C VAL A 88 10.04 2.44 -15.89
N PRO A 89 8.82 2.97 -16.06
CA PRO A 89 8.29 3.30 -17.38
C PRO A 89 9.19 4.31 -18.10
N GLU A 90 9.39 4.15 -19.42
CA GLU A 90 10.26 5.04 -20.22
C GLU A 90 9.83 6.52 -20.13
N GLY A 91 8.52 6.78 -20.04
CA GLY A 91 7.97 8.12 -19.85
C GLY A 91 8.38 8.80 -18.54
N GLU A 92 8.76 8.03 -17.51
CA GLU A 92 9.27 8.59 -16.26
C GLU A 92 10.70 9.13 -16.40
N ALA A 93 11.54 8.46 -17.18
CA ALA A 93 12.92 8.88 -17.43
C ALA A 93 13.00 10.19 -18.25
N ALA A 94 11.98 10.46 -19.08
CA ALA A 94 11.87 11.67 -19.88
C ALA A 94 11.48 12.92 -19.07
N GLY A 95 10.99 12.75 -17.84
CA GLY A 95 10.54 13.85 -16.97
C GLY A 95 9.27 14.57 -17.45
N GLY A 96 8.74 15.47 -16.61
CA GLY A 96 7.60 16.32 -16.95
C GLY A 96 6.24 15.59 -16.97
N GLN A 97 5.30 16.10 -17.77
CA GLN A 97 3.90 15.61 -17.81
C GLN A 97 3.78 14.14 -18.30
N ALA A 98 4.71 13.68 -19.15
CA ALA A 98 4.74 12.29 -19.63
C ALA A 98 5.05 11.29 -18.49
N ALA A 99 5.86 11.71 -17.51
CA ALA A 99 6.18 10.90 -16.33
C ALA A 99 4.96 10.69 -15.43
N GLU A 100 4.17 11.75 -15.20
CA GLU A 100 2.95 11.68 -14.39
C GLU A 100 1.85 10.85 -15.06
N ALA A 101 1.72 10.94 -16.38
CA ALA A 101 0.76 10.11 -17.13
C ALA A 101 1.14 8.62 -17.10
N ALA A 102 2.44 8.30 -17.15
CA ALA A 102 2.93 6.93 -17.14
C ALA A 102 2.93 6.28 -15.75
N SER A 103 3.19 7.06 -14.70
CA SER A 103 3.25 6.58 -13.30
C SER A 103 2.82 7.71 -12.35
N PRO A 104 1.51 7.86 -12.08
CA PRO A 104 1.03 8.95 -11.24
C PRO A 104 1.43 8.74 -9.78
N TRP A 105 1.75 9.83 -9.08
CA TRP A 105 1.89 9.79 -7.63
C TRP A 105 0.54 9.55 -6.96
N LEU A 106 0.52 8.56 -6.07
CA LEU A 106 -0.63 8.24 -5.24
C LEU A 106 -0.40 8.74 -3.83
N VAL A 107 -1.42 9.35 -3.24
CA VAL A 107 -1.42 9.78 -1.84
C VAL A 107 -2.44 8.94 -1.09
N GLU A 108 -1.99 8.26 -0.04
CA GLU A 108 -2.82 7.40 0.80
C GLU A 108 -2.69 7.86 2.25
N ILE A 109 -3.81 8.19 2.89
CA ILE A 109 -3.87 8.53 4.32
C ILE A 109 -4.48 7.33 5.03
N THR A 110 -3.73 6.75 5.96
CA THR A 110 -4.15 5.57 6.73
C THR A 110 -3.91 5.79 8.21
N SER A 111 -4.85 5.40 9.05
CA SER A 111 -4.63 5.34 10.49
C SER A 111 -3.94 4.04 10.91
N SER A 112 -3.51 3.98 12.17
CA SER A 112 -3.30 2.72 12.87
C SER A 112 -4.62 1.94 13.03
N PHE A 113 -4.52 0.66 13.43
CA PHE A 113 -5.70 -0.13 13.78
C PHE A 113 -6.40 0.50 14.98
N VAL A 114 -7.71 0.67 14.86
CA VAL A 114 -8.57 1.19 15.91
C VAL A 114 -9.69 0.21 16.21
N SER A 115 -10.14 0.21 17.46
CA SER A 115 -11.36 -0.49 17.86
C SER A 115 -12.61 0.22 17.31
N GLN A 116 -13.73 -0.49 17.25
CA GLN A 116 -14.94 -0.03 16.58
C GLN A 116 -15.49 1.28 17.18
N GLU A 117 -15.40 1.43 18.50
CA GLU A 117 -15.81 2.64 19.21
C GLU A 117 -15.00 3.88 18.85
N ASN A 118 -13.76 3.70 18.38
CA ASN A 118 -12.84 4.78 18.04
C ASN A 118 -12.84 5.16 16.55
N VAL A 119 -13.59 4.42 15.71
CA VAL A 119 -13.63 4.63 14.25
C VAL A 119 -14.08 6.05 13.88
N ASN A 120 -15.10 6.58 14.56
CA ASN A 120 -15.63 7.90 14.24
C ASN A 120 -14.61 9.01 14.53
N SER A 121 -14.00 8.98 15.72
CA SER A 121 -12.94 9.93 16.06
C SER A 121 -11.74 9.83 15.10
N MET A 122 -11.33 8.61 14.74
CA MET A 122 -10.25 8.44 13.77
C MET A 122 -10.62 8.95 12.36
N SER A 123 -11.88 8.84 11.98
CA SER A 123 -12.38 9.36 10.70
C SER A 123 -12.32 10.88 10.65
N GLU A 124 -12.57 11.55 11.79
CA GLU A 124 -12.42 13.00 11.93
C GLU A 124 -10.95 13.42 11.80
N GLU A 125 -10.02 12.69 12.43
CA GLU A 125 -8.58 12.93 12.29
C GLU A 125 -8.09 12.77 10.84
N ILE A 126 -8.50 11.69 10.16
CA ILE A 126 -8.19 11.50 8.73
C ILE A 126 -8.77 12.65 7.89
N SER A 127 -9.98 13.09 8.22
CA SER A 127 -10.62 14.22 7.52
C SER A 127 -9.89 15.55 7.79
N ALA A 128 -9.38 15.76 9.00
CA ALA A 128 -8.57 16.93 9.34
C ALA A 128 -7.27 16.96 8.51
N VAL A 129 -6.60 15.81 8.37
CA VAL A 129 -5.41 15.68 7.50
C VAL A 129 -5.76 15.91 6.04
N ARG A 130 -6.87 15.34 5.55
CA ARG A 130 -7.36 15.60 4.18
C ARG A 130 -7.57 17.09 3.94
N ASN A 131 -8.19 17.78 4.89
CA ASN A 131 -8.45 19.21 4.80
C ASN A 131 -7.16 20.04 4.84
N LEU A 132 -6.16 19.64 5.64
CA LEU A 132 -4.84 20.29 5.64
C LEU A 132 -4.14 20.19 4.29
N LEU A 133 -4.32 19.08 3.58
CA LEU A 133 -3.75 18.84 2.25
C LEU A 133 -4.64 19.37 1.12
N SER A 134 -5.81 19.94 1.45
CA SER A 134 -6.73 20.51 0.46
C SER A 134 -6.04 21.67 -0.27
N GLY A 135 -6.18 21.67 -1.60
CA GLY A 135 -5.50 22.63 -2.48
C GLY A 135 -4.17 22.16 -3.05
N SER A 136 -3.49 21.21 -2.39
CA SER A 136 -2.28 20.56 -2.95
C SER A 136 -2.56 19.20 -3.57
N VAL A 137 -3.51 18.45 -3.00
CA VAL A 137 -3.86 17.09 -3.41
C VAL A 137 -5.39 16.97 -3.54
N VAL A 138 -5.84 16.25 -4.58
CA VAL A 138 -7.24 15.88 -4.76
C VAL A 138 -7.44 14.46 -4.26
N PHE A 139 -8.36 14.28 -3.30
CA PHE A 139 -8.66 13.02 -2.61
C PHE A 139 -10.08 12.53 -2.90
#